data_AF-A0A085Z657-F1
#
_entry.id   AF-A0A085Z657-F1
#
_cell.length_a   1.000
_cell.length_b   1.000
_cell.length_c   1.000
_cell.angle_alpha   90.00
_cell.angle_beta   90.00
_cell.angle_gamma   90.00
#
_symmetry.space_group_name_H-M   'P 1'
#
loop_
_entity.id
_entity.type
_entity.pdbx_description
1 polymer ?
#
loop_
_entity_poly.entity_id
_entity_poly.type
_entity_poly.pdbx_seq_one_letter_code
_entity_poly.pdbx_strand_id
1 'polypeptide(L)'
;MNSKIFLSVLILIIFTACKSAYINSSKNIMHGGASKSVNLYAFVGKKISITEFDPNENNDLNKTFRYEVDEETGDSVKVISKRDIMDGAFKCKYQVLRKMFNYLDSDTIEFIAYDHYGTPGFAEKDSVILYLSKSKDGSHYFHQKYQYDQVYRNRKGNYYSYPKFSGNESPETIKGMTGFDKTFSDEKYDVSQLNPDVIKMYYPPKFYKIENNFAIPIKAIYLNRLTNYRLSTTFKDL
;
A
#
# COMPACT_ATOMS: atom_id res chain seq x y z
N MET A 1 -46.42 -5.19 -60.81
CA MET A 1 -46.66 -6.13 -59.70
C MET A 1 -45.32 -6.66 -59.22
N ASN A 2 -45.02 -6.42 -57.94
CA ASN A 2 -44.06 -7.10 -57.04
C ASN A 2 -42.60 -7.20 -57.55
N SER A 3 -41.64 -6.34 -57.21
CA SER A 3 -41.20 -5.78 -55.91
C SER A 3 -41.10 -6.80 -54.77
N LYS A 4 -39.86 -6.91 -54.28
CA LYS A 4 -39.35 -7.58 -53.07
C LYS A 4 -38.81 -9.00 -53.30
N ILE A 5 -37.73 -9.27 -52.57
CA ILE A 5 -36.99 -10.54 -52.44
C ILE A 5 -36.05 -10.79 -53.64
N PHE A 6 -34.81 -10.35 -53.67
CA PHE A 6 -33.70 -10.81 -52.83
C PHE A 6 -32.57 -9.76 -52.82
N LEU A 7 -32.84 -8.59 -52.20
CA LEU A 7 -31.81 -7.62 -51.85
C LEU A 7 -31.25 -7.97 -50.45
N SER A 8 -30.67 -9.16 -50.31
CA SER A 8 -30.26 -9.69 -49.01
C SER A 8 -28.90 -10.39 -48.99
N VAL A 9 -28.04 -10.16 -50.00
CA VAL A 9 -26.67 -10.71 -50.02
C VAL A 9 -25.58 -9.62 -49.89
N LEU A 10 -25.94 -8.34 -49.82
CA LEU A 10 -24.95 -7.24 -49.85
C LEU A 10 -25.01 -6.29 -48.65
N ILE A 11 -25.31 -6.76 -47.44
CA ILE A 11 -25.07 -6.01 -46.20
C ILE A 11 -24.71 -7.00 -45.09
N LEU A 12 -23.51 -7.58 -45.14
CA LEU A 12 -22.97 -8.33 -44.00
C LEU A 12 -21.44 -8.30 -43.91
N ILE A 13 -20.77 -7.19 -44.26
CA ILE A 13 -19.30 -7.08 -44.12
C ILE A 13 -18.86 -5.74 -43.49
N ILE A 14 -19.72 -5.00 -42.77
CA ILE A 14 -19.26 -3.78 -42.07
C ILE A 14 -19.83 -3.71 -40.66
N PHE A 15 -19.50 -4.71 -39.83
CA PHE A 15 -19.38 -4.54 -38.38
C PHE A 15 -18.29 -5.45 -37.83
N THR A 16 -17.10 -5.42 -38.44
CA THR A 16 -15.87 -5.56 -37.63
C THR A 16 -15.69 -4.25 -36.89
N ALA A 17 -16.60 -3.97 -35.97
CA ALA A 17 -16.31 -3.09 -34.87
C ALA A 17 -15.02 -3.62 -34.28
N CYS A 18 -13.98 -2.78 -34.26
CA CYS A 18 -12.90 -2.92 -33.32
C CYS A 18 -13.52 -3.00 -31.93
N LYS A 19 -13.91 -4.21 -31.52
CA LYS A 19 -13.75 -4.63 -30.15
C LYS A 19 -12.25 -4.57 -29.95
N SER A 20 -11.77 -3.37 -29.58
CA SER A 20 -10.68 -3.28 -28.63
C SER A 20 -11.19 -3.99 -27.38
N ALA A 21 -11.20 -5.33 -27.45
CA ALA A 21 -11.06 -6.12 -26.27
C ALA A 21 -9.72 -5.63 -25.73
N TYR A 22 -9.79 -4.81 -24.69
CA TYR A 22 -8.70 -4.72 -23.75
C TYR A 22 -8.57 -6.13 -23.19
N ILE A 23 -7.86 -6.98 -23.95
CA ILE A 23 -7.37 -8.27 -23.51
C ILE A 23 -6.47 -7.87 -22.37
N ASN A 24 -6.95 -8.12 -21.16
CA ASN A 24 -6.10 -8.12 -19.99
C ASN A 24 -5.10 -9.24 -20.24
N SER A 25 -3.95 -8.90 -20.83
CA SER A 25 -2.84 -9.80 -21.08
C SER A 25 -2.14 -10.20 -19.78
N SER A 26 -2.89 -10.42 -18.70
CA SER A 26 -2.36 -11.02 -17.47
C SER A 26 -2.03 -12.51 -17.65
N LYS A 27 -2.09 -13.05 -18.88
CA LYS A 27 -1.51 -14.35 -19.24
C LYS A 27 -0.06 -14.29 -19.72
N ASN A 28 0.60 -13.12 -19.75
CA ASN A 28 2.06 -13.00 -19.96
C ASN A 28 2.66 -11.80 -19.21
N ILE A 29 2.46 -11.75 -17.89
CA ILE A 29 3.40 -11.06 -17.00
C ILE A 29 4.03 -12.19 -16.20
N MET A 30 5.36 -12.31 -16.13
CA MET A 30 5.95 -13.00 -14.98
C MET A 30 5.50 -12.21 -13.74
N HIS A 31 4.41 -12.68 -13.14
CA HIS A 31 3.86 -12.20 -11.88
C HIS A 31 4.98 -12.06 -10.85
N GLY A 32 4.89 -11.05 -9.98
CA GLY A 32 5.57 -10.99 -8.68
C GLY A 32 6.80 -11.86 -8.58
N GLY A 33 7.89 -11.44 -9.24
CA GLY A 33 9.14 -12.18 -9.18
C GLY A 33 9.51 -12.37 -7.73
N ALA A 34 9.73 -13.61 -7.31
CA ALA A 34 10.36 -13.82 -6.01
C ALA A 34 11.79 -13.33 -6.12
N SER A 35 12.12 -12.28 -5.36
CA SER A 35 13.50 -11.87 -5.18
C SER A 35 13.94 -12.31 -3.81
N LYS A 36 14.84 -13.30 -3.76
CA LYS A 36 15.47 -13.72 -2.51
C LYS A 36 16.34 -12.61 -1.90
N SER A 37 16.71 -11.59 -2.68
CA SER A 37 17.55 -10.48 -2.21
C SER A 37 16.76 -9.33 -1.60
N VAL A 38 15.46 -9.22 -1.88
CA VAL A 38 14.63 -8.10 -1.38
C VAL A 38 13.78 -8.62 -0.23
N ASN A 39 13.98 -8.08 0.97
CA ASN A 39 13.23 -8.49 2.15
C ASN A 39 11.84 -7.80 2.21
N LEU A 40 11.00 -8.09 1.23
CA LEU A 40 9.65 -7.57 1.12
C LEU A 40 8.68 -8.66 0.68
N TYR A 41 7.52 -8.72 1.31
CA TYR A 41 6.42 -9.61 0.97
C TYR A 41 5.18 -8.74 0.79
N ALA A 42 4.53 -8.82 -0.36
CA ALA A 42 3.31 -8.07 -0.63
C ALA A 42 2.16 -9.02 -0.95
N PHE A 43 0.99 -8.75 -0.38
CA PHE A 43 -0.21 -9.54 -0.63
C PHE A 43 -1.47 -8.70 -0.41
N VAL A 44 -2.54 -9.07 -1.11
CA VAL A 44 -3.90 -8.64 -0.77
C VAL A 44 -4.38 -9.51 0.39
N GLY A 45 -4.63 -8.88 1.53
CA GLY A 45 -5.09 -9.52 2.75
C GLY A 45 -6.53 -9.15 3.09
N LYS A 46 -7.26 -10.09 3.71
CA LYS A 46 -8.51 -9.82 4.43
C LYS A 46 -8.26 -9.89 5.93
N LYS A 47 -8.67 -8.85 6.67
CA LYS A 47 -8.48 -8.78 8.12
C LYS A 47 -9.19 -9.95 8.81
N ILE A 48 -8.48 -10.64 9.71
CA ILE A 48 -9.06 -11.64 10.64
C ILE A 48 -9.10 -11.04 12.05
N SER A 49 -7.96 -10.58 12.56
CA SER A 49 -7.89 -9.93 13.87
C SER A 49 -6.73 -8.93 13.95
N ILE A 50 -6.90 -7.93 14.79
CA ILE A 50 -5.85 -7.00 15.21
C ILE A 50 -6.01 -6.83 16.71
N THR A 51 -4.92 -7.07 17.44
CA THR A 51 -4.91 -6.97 18.90
C THR A 51 -3.73 -6.13 19.31
N GLU A 52 -4.01 -5.03 20.01
CA GLU A 52 -2.99 -4.18 20.61
C GLU A 52 -2.33 -4.89 21.79
N PHE A 53 -1.04 -4.65 22.01
CA PHE A 53 -0.29 -5.12 23.17
C PHE A 53 0.75 -4.07 23.57
N ASP A 54 1.19 -4.09 24.82
CA ASP A 54 2.27 -3.21 25.28
C ASP A 54 3.63 -3.79 24.83
N PRO A 55 4.37 -3.14 23.92
CA PRO A 55 5.67 -3.63 23.48
C PRO A 55 6.75 -3.52 24.57
N ASN A 56 6.46 -2.83 25.67
CA ASN A 56 7.35 -2.65 26.82
C ASN A 56 6.96 -3.54 28.01
N GLU A 57 5.96 -4.42 27.86
CA GLU A 57 5.59 -5.40 28.87
C GLU A 57 6.80 -6.32 29.15
N ASN A 58 7.22 -6.40 30.42
CA ASN A 58 8.41 -7.16 30.87
C ASN A 58 9.79 -6.65 30.35
N ASN A 59 9.89 -5.37 29.94
CA ASN A 59 11.10 -4.81 29.35
C ASN A 59 12.20 -4.39 30.37
N ASP A 60 12.42 -5.21 31.40
CA ASP A 60 13.47 -4.98 32.41
C ASP A 60 14.90 -5.16 31.84
N LEU A 61 15.03 -5.85 30.70
CA LEU A 61 16.29 -6.12 30.02
C LEU A 61 16.93 -4.89 29.35
N ASN A 62 16.18 -3.80 29.17
CA ASN A 62 16.66 -2.57 28.52
C ASN A 62 16.94 -1.43 29.51
N LYS A 63 17.02 -1.74 30.80
CA LYS A 63 17.47 -0.79 31.83
C LYS A 63 18.99 -0.82 31.92
N THR A 64 19.64 0.29 31.59
CA THR A 64 21.05 0.50 31.92
C THR A 64 21.17 1.47 33.10
N PHE A 65 22.20 1.26 33.91
CA PHE A 65 22.46 2.08 35.09
C PHE A 65 23.85 2.68 34.98
N ARG A 66 23.97 3.98 35.27
CA ARG A 66 25.26 4.65 35.44
C ARG A 66 25.20 5.60 36.62
N TYR A 67 26.34 5.80 37.25
CA TYR A 67 26.48 6.82 38.29
C TYR A 67 26.99 8.10 37.64
N GLU A 68 26.35 9.21 37.95
CA GLU A 68 26.75 10.56 37.53
C GLU A 68 26.93 11.41 38.79
N VAL A 69 27.70 12.49 38.68
CA VAL A 69 27.81 13.49 39.75
C VAL A 69 26.91 14.65 39.35
N ASP A 70 25.98 15.00 40.23
CA ASP A 70 25.14 16.18 40.08
C ASP A 70 26.01 17.44 40.19
N GLU A 71 26.04 18.26 39.14
CA GLU A 71 26.96 19.41 39.05
C GLU A 71 26.58 20.56 40.01
N GLU A 72 25.34 20.62 40.49
CA GLU A 72 24.85 21.67 41.39
C GLU A 72 25.11 21.34 42.86
N THR A 73 25.01 20.05 43.21
CA THR A 73 25.10 19.56 44.60
C THR A 73 26.38 18.80 44.93
N GLY A 74 27.05 18.23 43.91
CA GLY A 74 28.22 17.36 44.09
C GLY A 74 27.87 15.92 44.50
N ASP A 75 26.58 15.59 44.59
CA ASP A 75 26.11 14.26 45.01
C ASP A 75 26.22 13.23 43.88
N SER A 76 26.51 11.99 44.24
CA SER A 76 26.47 10.86 43.29
C SER A 76 25.02 10.42 43.05
N VAL A 77 24.53 10.60 41.84
CA VAL A 77 23.18 10.19 41.40
C VAL A 77 23.24 8.90 40.58
N LYS A 78 22.25 8.02 40.79
CA LYS A 78 22.07 6.82 39.97
C LYS A 78 21.12 7.13 38.81
N VAL A 79 21.65 7.21 37.60
CA VAL A 79 20.86 7.44 36.38
C VAL A 79 20.41 6.10 35.82
N ILE A 80 19.08 5.95 35.67
CA ILE A 80 18.43 4.80 35.06
C ILE A 80 18.03 5.20 33.64
N SER A 81 18.67 4.62 32.64
CA SER A 81 18.25 4.78 31.25
C SER A 81 17.41 3.56 30.85
N LYS A 82 16.19 3.81 30.39
CA LYS A 82 15.27 2.79 29.87
C LYS A 82 15.02 3.09 28.40
N ARG A 83 15.22 2.09 27.52
CA ARG A 83 14.85 2.21 26.11
C ARG A 83 13.46 1.63 25.91
N ASP A 84 12.47 2.52 25.90
CA ASP A 84 11.08 2.17 25.64
C ASP A 84 10.73 2.38 24.16
N ILE A 85 9.93 1.46 23.63
CA ILE A 85 9.29 1.60 22.32
C ILE A 85 8.14 2.59 22.49
N MET A 86 8.20 3.71 21.76
CA MET A 86 7.20 4.79 21.82
C MET A 86 6.04 4.60 20.84
N ASP A 87 6.04 3.51 20.06
CA ASP A 87 4.95 3.16 19.15
C ASP A 87 3.96 2.22 19.85
N GLY A 88 2.68 2.35 19.51
CA GLY A 88 1.70 1.29 19.79
C GLY A 88 2.04 0.04 18.99
N ALA A 89 1.86 -1.15 19.59
CA ALA A 89 2.21 -2.42 18.98
C ALA A 89 0.99 -3.32 18.79
N PHE A 90 0.91 -3.96 17.61
CA PHE A 90 -0.27 -4.69 17.19
C PHE A 90 0.10 -6.06 16.64
N LYS A 91 -0.52 -7.10 17.19
CA LYS A 91 -0.52 -8.46 16.61
C LYS A 91 -1.63 -8.52 15.58
N CYS A 92 -1.25 -8.68 14.32
CA CYS A 92 -2.16 -8.68 13.19
C CYS A 92 -2.26 -10.08 12.59
N LYS A 93 -3.48 -10.52 12.27
CA LYS A 93 -3.76 -11.77 11.57
C LYS A 93 -4.63 -11.50 10.36
N TYR A 94 -4.20 -11.98 9.20
CA TYR A 94 -4.85 -11.73 7.91
C TYR A 94 -4.92 -13.00 7.07
N GLN A 95 -6.03 -13.17 6.35
CA GLN A 95 -6.14 -14.17 5.28
C GLN A 95 -5.47 -13.63 4.00
N VAL A 96 -4.59 -14.40 3.39
CA VAL A 96 -3.92 -14.09 2.12
C VAL A 96 -4.85 -14.43 0.95
N LEU A 97 -5.50 -13.39 0.39
CA LEU A 97 -6.39 -13.56 -0.76
C LEU A 97 -5.63 -13.64 -2.09
N ARG A 98 -4.52 -12.90 -2.20
CA ARG A 98 -3.69 -12.87 -3.40
C ARG A 98 -2.25 -12.50 -3.07
N LYS A 99 -1.30 -13.34 -3.49
CA LYS A 99 0.13 -13.06 -3.41
C LYS A 99 0.51 -12.04 -4.51
N MET A 100 1.27 -11.00 -4.14
CA MET A 100 1.66 -9.91 -5.05
C MET A 100 3.17 -9.84 -5.29
N PHE A 101 3.99 -10.05 -4.26
CA PHE A 101 5.45 -10.06 -4.34
C PHE A 101 6.06 -10.94 -3.24
N ASN A 102 7.06 -11.76 -3.58
CA ASN A 102 7.56 -12.87 -2.78
C ASN A 102 6.47 -13.86 -2.30
N TYR A 103 6.88 -15.05 -1.86
CA TYR A 103 5.95 -16.12 -1.53
C TYR A 103 5.72 -16.20 -0.01
N LEU A 104 4.43 -16.23 0.36
CA LEU A 104 3.98 -16.67 1.69
C LEU A 104 3.50 -18.11 1.57
N ASP A 105 3.93 -18.98 2.48
CA ASP A 105 3.67 -20.42 2.41
C ASP A 105 2.28 -20.82 2.92
N SER A 106 1.56 -19.88 3.53
CA SER A 106 0.24 -20.09 4.13
C SER A 106 -0.82 -19.17 3.51
N ASP A 107 -2.08 -19.58 3.62
CA ASP A 107 -3.26 -18.77 3.28
C ASP A 107 -3.64 -17.78 4.38
N THR A 108 -2.91 -17.82 5.51
CA THR A 108 -3.06 -16.96 6.67
C THR A 108 -1.69 -16.52 7.13
N ILE A 109 -1.56 -15.25 7.50
CA ILE A 109 -0.31 -14.67 7.96
C ILE A 109 -0.52 -13.90 9.26
N GLU A 110 0.44 -14.05 10.17
CA GLU A 110 0.56 -13.27 11.39
C GLU A 110 1.80 -12.38 11.29
N PHE A 111 1.65 -11.12 11.70
CA PHE A 111 2.73 -10.14 11.67
C PHE A 111 2.53 -9.09 12.78
N ILE A 112 3.61 -8.39 13.10
CA ILE A 112 3.60 -7.27 14.04
C ILE A 112 3.56 -5.95 13.26
N ALA A 113 2.69 -5.04 13.68
CA ALA A 113 2.70 -3.66 13.21
C ALA A 113 3.00 -2.73 14.38
N TYR A 114 3.74 -1.66 14.09
CA TYR A 114 4.00 -0.56 15.01
C TYR A 114 3.45 0.72 14.40
N ASP A 115 2.83 1.55 15.21
CA ASP A 115 2.28 2.82 14.75
C ASP A 115 2.42 3.90 15.84
N HIS A 116 2.83 5.09 15.42
CA HIS A 116 3.07 6.21 16.34
C HIS A 116 1.79 6.98 16.69
N TYR A 117 0.77 6.90 15.83
CA TYR A 117 -0.43 7.73 15.88
C TYR A 117 -1.68 6.93 16.30
N GLY A 118 -1.48 5.79 16.96
CA GLY A 118 -2.55 4.93 17.48
C GLY A 118 -2.76 3.69 16.63
N THR A 119 -4.02 3.34 16.35
CA THR A 119 -4.33 2.12 15.57
C THR A 119 -3.88 2.30 14.11
N PRO A 120 -3.20 1.32 13.49
CA PRO A 120 -2.74 1.45 12.11
C PRO A 120 -3.90 1.67 11.14
N GLY A 121 -3.78 2.63 10.23
CA GLY A 121 -4.88 3.00 9.33
C GLY A 121 -5.41 1.86 8.43
N PHE A 122 -4.61 0.82 8.18
CA PHE A 122 -5.09 -0.38 7.46
C PHE A 122 -6.12 -1.18 8.28
N ALA A 123 -6.17 -1.01 9.60
CA ALA A 123 -7.07 -1.71 10.49
C ALA A 123 -8.54 -1.35 10.24
N GLU A 124 -8.82 -0.15 9.74
CA GLU A 124 -10.17 0.31 9.43
C GLU A 124 -10.76 -0.33 8.16
N LYS A 125 -9.94 -1.06 7.40
CA LYS A 125 -10.31 -1.60 6.10
C LYS A 125 -10.40 -3.13 6.17
N ASP A 126 -11.44 -3.69 5.56
CA ASP A 126 -11.64 -5.15 5.52
C ASP A 126 -10.63 -5.86 4.61
N SER A 127 -10.21 -5.19 3.53
CA SER A 127 -9.25 -5.71 2.56
C SER A 127 -8.26 -4.64 2.13
N VAL A 128 -6.98 -4.98 2.19
CA VAL A 128 -5.84 -4.08 1.95
C VAL A 128 -4.71 -4.84 1.26
N ILE A 129 -3.83 -4.12 0.58
CA ILE A 129 -2.50 -4.64 0.26
C ILE A 129 -1.58 -4.25 1.39
N LEU A 130 -0.94 -5.25 1.96
CA LEU A 130 0.04 -5.11 3.02
C LEU A 130 1.42 -5.44 2.48
N TYR A 131 2.41 -4.74 3.04
CA TYR A 131 3.81 -4.88 2.70
C TYR A 131 4.56 -5.26 3.98
N LEU A 132 5.17 -6.45 3.99
CA LEU A 132 5.84 -7.01 5.16
C LEU A 132 7.32 -7.22 4.90
N SER A 133 8.15 -7.09 5.93
CA SER A 133 9.50 -7.63 5.96
C SER A 133 9.57 -8.80 6.91
N LYS A 134 10.47 -9.72 6.63
CA LYS A 134 10.79 -10.83 7.53
C LYS A 134 11.89 -10.41 8.50
N SER A 135 11.80 -10.83 9.76
CA SER A 135 12.85 -10.61 10.75
C SER A 135 14.18 -11.26 10.31
N LYS A 136 15.31 -10.77 10.84
CA LYS A 136 16.65 -11.27 10.46
C LYS A 136 16.84 -12.77 10.75
N ASP A 137 16.26 -13.25 11.83
CA ASP A 137 16.24 -14.66 12.24
C ASP A 137 15.15 -15.48 11.52
N GLY A 138 14.30 -14.83 10.72
CA GLY A 138 13.24 -15.47 9.96
C GLY A 138 12.01 -15.89 10.78
N SER A 139 11.96 -15.58 12.07
CA SER A 139 10.94 -16.09 12.99
C SER A 139 9.59 -15.37 12.91
N HIS A 140 9.55 -14.11 12.46
CA HIS A 140 8.32 -13.33 12.37
C HIS A 140 8.34 -12.31 11.23
N TYR A 141 7.16 -11.76 10.93
CA TYR A 141 6.99 -10.72 9.93
C TYR A 141 6.62 -9.39 10.61
N PHE A 142 7.07 -8.30 10.00
CA PHE A 142 6.75 -6.95 10.40
C PHE A 142 6.10 -6.20 9.25
N HIS A 143 5.07 -5.42 9.57
CA HIS A 143 4.52 -4.47 8.62
C HIS A 143 5.51 -3.33 8.34
N GLN A 144 5.67 -3.00 7.06
CA GLN A 144 6.39 -1.79 6.64
C GLN A 144 5.59 -0.57 7.06
N LYS A 145 6.09 0.17 8.06
CA LYS A 145 5.36 1.24 8.75
C LYS A 145 4.73 2.22 7.74
N TYR A 146 3.43 2.46 7.91
CA TYR A 146 2.58 3.31 7.05
C TYR A 146 2.42 2.86 5.59
N GLN A 147 3.05 1.76 5.17
CA GLN A 147 2.96 1.28 3.79
C GLN A 147 1.82 0.28 3.63
N TYR A 148 0.68 0.78 3.13
CA TYR A 148 -0.45 -0.03 2.70
C TYR A 148 -1.28 0.73 1.66
N ASP A 149 -1.99 -0.01 0.82
CA ASP A 149 -2.99 0.56 -0.08
C ASP A 149 -4.35 -0.11 0.14
N GLN A 150 -5.42 0.68 0.02
CA GLN A 150 -6.77 0.15 0.02
C GLN A 150 -7.01 -0.67 -1.24
N VAL A 151 -7.84 -1.70 -1.15
CA VAL A 151 -8.06 -2.61 -2.27
C VAL A 151 -9.51 -2.56 -2.74
N TYR A 152 -9.66 -2.34 -4.05
CA TYR A 152 -10.92 -2.42 -4.76
C TYR A 152 -10.89 -3.59 -5.73
N ARG A 153 -12.06 -4.17 -6.00
CA ARG A 153 -12.22 -5.30 -6.93
C ARG A 153 -13.30 -4.97 -7.96
N ASN A 154 -13.00 -5.17 -9.24
CA ASN A 154 -14.01 -4.99 -10.29
C ASN A 154 -14.77 -6.29 -10.58
N ARG A 155 -15.80 -6.21 -11.42
CA ARG A 155 -16.65 -7.37 -11.81
C ARG A 155 -15.88 -8.51 -12.49
N LYS A 156 -14.71 -8.21 -13.09
CA LYS A 156 -13.82 -9.21 -13.69
C LYS A 156 -12.88 -9.86 -12.67
N GLY A 157 -13.01 -9.50 -11.39
CA GLY A 157 -12.17 -10.00 -10.32
C GLY A 157 -10.79 -9.34 -10.21
N ASN A 158 -10.49 -8.32 -11.03
CA ASN A 158 -9.21 -7.62 -10.98
C ASN A 158 -9.17 -6.68 -9.78
N TYR A 159 -8.03 -6.69 -9.08
CA TYR A 159 -7.77 -5.79 -7.97
C TYR A 159 -7.07 -4.51 -8.43
N TYR A 160 -7.48 -3.38 -7.87
CA TYR A 160 -6.93 -2.06 -8.17
C TYR A 160 -6.97 -1.16 -6.93
N SER A 161 -6.22 -0.07 -6.98
CA SER A 161 -6.22 1.01 -5.99
C SER A 161 -5.90 2.34 -6.68
N TYR A 162 -5.64 3.39 -5.91
CA TYR A 162 -5.07 4.65 -6.38
C TYR A 162 -3.65 4.81 -5.79
N PRO A 163 -2.69 5.39 -6.53
CA PRO A 163 -1.32 5.54 -6.04
C PRO A 163 -1.23 6.65 -4.99
N LYS A 164 -0.53 6.40 -3.87
CA LYS A 164 -0.14 7.45 -2.92
C LYS A 164 1.34 7.78 -3.11
N PHE A 165 1.65 9.07 -3.21
CA PHE A 165 2.99 9.57 -3.44
C PHE A 165 3.66 9.92 -2.10
N SER A 166 4.95 9.63 -1.99
CA SER A 166 5.79 10.01 -0.84
C SER A 166 6.38 11.41 -1.00
N GLY A 167 6.21 11.98 -2.19
CA GLY A 167 6.72 13.27 -2.60
C GLY A 167 8.14 13.24 -3.14
N ASN A 168 8.88 12.16 -2.93
CA ASN A 168 10.24 11.99 -3.45
C ASN A 168 10.27 11.45 -4.90
N GLU A 169 9.11 11.28 -5.53
CA GLU A 169 9.03 10.74 -6.88
C GLU A 169 9.45 11.74 -7.94
N SER A 170 10.25 11.29 -8.92
CA SER A 170 10.58 12.14 -10.07
C SER A 170 9.34 12.44 -10.93
N PRO A 171 9.27 13.62 -11.57
CA PRO A 171 8.21 13.94 -12.53
C PRO A 171 8.07 12.89 -13.64
N GLU A 172 9.17 12.30 -14.09
CA GLU A 172 9.23 11.24 -15.11
C GLU A 172 8.54 9.97 -14.64
N THR A 173 8.74 9.60 -13.36
CA THR A 173 8.09 8.44 -12.74
C THR A 173 6.57 8.63 -12.77
N ILE A 174 6.09 9.79 -12.32
CA ILE A 174 4.65 10.13 -12.32
C ILE A 174 4.09 10.16 -13.75
N LYS A 175 4.84 10.70 -14.71
CA LYS A 175 4.47 10.74 -16.14
C LYS A 175 4.40 9.33 -16.75
N GLY A 176 5.30 8.42 -16.39
CA GLY A 176 5.33 7.03 -16.86
C GLY A 176 4.21 6.15 -16.29
N MET A 177 3.70 6.47 -15.10
CA MET A 177 2.59 5.71 -14.50
C MET A 177 1.31 5.83 -15.31
N THR A 178 0.69 4.70 -15.64
CA THR A 178 -0.55 4.65 -16.41
C THR A 178 -1.66 4.05 -15.56
N GLY A 179 -2.75 4.81 -15.42
CA GLY A 179 -3.97 4.41 -14.74
C GLY A 179 -5.19 4.54 -15.63
N PHE A 180 -6.36 4.17 -15.11
CA PHE A 180 -7.65 4.32 -15.77
C PHE A 180 -8.56 5.25 -14.96
N ASP A 181 -9.52 5.89 -15.63
CA ASP A 181 -10.43 6.82 -14.98
C ASP A 181 -11.31 6.11 -13.95
N LYS A 182 -11.22 6.60 -12.72
CA LYS A 182 -12.01 6.13 -11.59
C LYS A 182 -11.90 7.15 -10.46
N THR A 183 -13.01 7.80 -10.15
CA THR A 183 -13.11 8.68 -8.99
C THR A 183 -13.41 7.88 -7.73
N PHE A 184 -12.73 8.23 -6.64
CA PHE A 184 -12.90 7.67 -5.31
C PHE A 184 -13.45 8.75 -4.38
N SER A 185 -14.75 9.04 -4.50
CA SER A 185 -15.40 10.15 -3.78
C SER A 185 -15.33 10.03 -2.26
N ASP A 186 -15.24 8.81 -1.74
CA ASP A 186 -15.21 8.54 -0.30
C ASP A 186 -13.79 8.69 0.26
N GLU A 187 -12.80 8.83 -0.61
CA GLU A 187 -11.40 9.01 -0.25
C GLU A 187 -11.01 10.47 -0.52
N LYS A 188 -10.90 11.26 0.56
CA LYS A 188 -10.60 12.69 0.49
C LYS A 188 -9.52 13.03 1.52
N TYR A 189 -8.55 13.84 1.12
CA TYR A 189 -7.47 14.27 2.00
C TYR A 189 -7.51 15.79 2.15
N ASP A 190 -7.62 16.27 3.38
CA ASP A 190 -7.59 17.70 3.67
C ASP A 190 -6.22 18.27 3.30
N VAL A 191 -6.23 19.31 2.45
CA VAL A 191 -5.03 20.03 2.01
C VAL A 191 -5.03 21.49 2.42
N SER A 192 -5.95 21.91 3.30
CA SER A 192 -6.11 23.31 3.75
C SER A 192 -4.86 23.91 4.40
N GLN A 193 -4.03 23.06 5.03
CA GLN A 193 -2.80 23.46 5.71
C GLN A 193 -1.55 23.30 4.85
N LEU A 194 -1.70 22.86 3.59
CA LEU A 194 -0.57 22.57 2.71
C LEU A 194 -0.39 23.70 1.69
N ASN A 195 0.87 24.06 1.43
CA ASN A 195 1.18 24.99 0.35
C ASN A 195 1.05 24.30 -1.03
N PRO A 196 0.93 25.07 -2.13
CA PRO A 196 0.70 24.51 -3.46
C PRO A 196 1.77 23.53 -3.96
N ASP A 197 3.04 23.73 -3.60
CA ASP A 197 4.14 22.85 -4.02
C ASP A 197 4.06 21.49 -3.33
N VAL A 198 3.75 21.50 -2.04
CA VAL A 198 3.50 20.31 -1.24
C VAL A 198 2.26 19.56 -1.78
N ILE A 199 1.19 20.28 -2.14
CA ILE A 199 0.01 19.67 -2.75
C ILE A 199 0.38 18.96 -4.06
N LYS A 200 1.17 19.60 -4.93
CA LYS A 200 1.58 19.01 -6.20
C LYS A 200 2.48 17.78 -6.04
N MET A 201 3.30 17.77 -4.99
CA MET A 201 4.22 16.69 -4.63
C MET A 201 3.46 15.43 -4.16
N TYR A 202 2.51 15.58 -3.23
CA TYR A 202 1.74 14.44 -2.68
C TYR A 202 0.49 14.06 -3.50
N TYR A 203 -0.10 15.04 -4.19
CA TYR A 203 -1.37 14.91 -4.91
C TYR A 203 -1.24 15.40 -6.35
N PRO A 204 -0.40 14.76 -7.18
CA PRO A 204 -0.15 15.21 -8.54
C PRO A 204 -1.45 15.27 -9.36
N PRO A 205 -1.71 16.34 -10.14
CA PRO A 205 -2.96 16.55 -10.88
C PRO A 205 -3.36 15.42 -11.85
N LYS A 206 -2.37 14.60 -12.24
CA LYS A 206 -2.62 13.42 -13.07
C LYS A 206 -3.45 12.35 -12.37
N PHE A 207 -3.32 12.23 -11.05
CA PHE A 207 -3.96 11.20 -10.23
C PHE A 207 -4.99 11.76 -9.25
N TYR A 208 -4.93 13.05 -8.97
CA TYR A 208 -5.78 13.72 -8.00
C TYR A 208 -6.44 14.97 -8.58
N LYS A 209 -7.67 15.24 -8.15
CA LYS A 209 -8.36 16.52 -8.32
C LYS A 209 -8.36 17.24 -6.97
N ILE A 210 -8.07 18.53 -6.97
CA ILE A 210 -8.25 19.39 -5.79
C ILE A 210 -9.61 20.09 -5.89
N GLU A 211 -10.44 19.94 -4.85
CA GLU A 211 -11.79 20.52 -4.79
C GLU A 211 -12.15 20.83 -3.33
N ASN A 212 -12.54 22.07 -3.04
CA ASN A 212 -12.94 22.52 -1.70
C ASN A 212 -11.92 22.16 -0.60
N ASN A 213 -10.63 22.43 -0.84
CA ASN A 213 -9.52 22.06 0.06
C ASN A 213 -9.34 20.55 0.29
N PHE A 214 -9.88 19.70 -0.57
CA PHE A 214 -9.63 18.26 -0.55
C PHE A 214 -8.92 17.78 -1.80
N ALA A 215 -7.93 16.91 -1.63
CA ALA A 215 -7.40 16.08 -2.70
C ALA A 215 -8.24 14.80 -2.84
N ILE A 216 -8.74 14.54 -4.04
CA ILE A 216 -9.63 13.41 -4.36
C ILE A 216 -8.96 12.57 -5.46
N PRO A 217 -8.74 11.26 -5.25
CA PRO A 217 -8.19 10.40 -6.29
C PRO A 217 -9.15 10.25 -7.48
N ILE A 218 -8.64 10.46 -8.70
CA ILE A 218 -9.41 10.41 -9.96
C ILE A 218 -8.91 9.34 -10.95
N LYS A 219 -7.80 8.66 -10.62
CA LYS A 219 -7.25 7.56 -11.41
C LYS A 219 -7.02 6.35 -10.53
N ALA A 220 -7.37 5.19 -11.07
CA ALA A 220 -7.04 3.89 -10.52
C ALA A 220 -5.88 3.24 -11.26
N ILE A 221 -5.13 2.39 -10.56
CA ILE A 221 -4.05 1.56 -11.08
C ILE A 221 -4.27 0.13 -10.60
N TYR A 222 -4.10 -0.84 -11.49
CA TYR A 222 -4.14 -2.26 -11.11
C TYR A 222 -3.00 -2.59 -10.15
N LEU A 223 -3.28 -3.44 -9.14
CA LEU A 223 -2.33 -3.66 -8.05
C LEU A 223 -0.97 -4.18 -8.52
N ASN A 224 -0.91 -4.97 -9.59
CA ASN A 224 0.37 -5.43 -10.13
C ASN A 224 1.29 -4.27 -10.55
N ARG A 225 0.73 -3.24 -11.20
CA ARG A 225 1.48 -2.05 -11.58
C ARG A 225 1.82 -1.19 -10.37
N LEU A 226 0.88 -1.06 -9.43
CA LEU A 226 1.11 -0.30 -8.20
C LEU A 226 2.21 -0.92 -7.34
N THR A 227 2.22 -2.24 -7.17
CA THR A 227 3.28 -2.97 -6.45
C THR A 227 4.63 -2.77 -7.13
N ASN A 228 4.71 -2.87 -8.46
CA ASN A 228 5.97 -2.61 -9.19
C ASN A 228 6.46 -1.18 -9.01
N TYR A 229 5.56 -0.21 -9.05
CA TYR A 229 5.89 1.19 -8.76
C TYR A 229 6.48 1.32 -7.36
N ARG A 230 5.80 0.80 -6.32
CA ARG A 230 6.28 0.80 -4.93
C ARG A 230 7.66 0.17 -4.79
N LEU A 231 7.91 -0.95 -5.47
CA LEU A 231 9.22 -1.63 -5.50
C LEU A 231 10.33 -0.73 -6.07
N SER A 232 10.03 0.04 -7.11
CA SER A 232 11.00 0.96 -7.73
C SER A 232 11.17 2.30 -7.02
N THR A 233 10.29 2.63 -6.06
CA THR A 233 10.30 3.91 -5.37
C THR A 233 10.41 3.73 -3.85
N THR A 234 9.31 3.45 -3.19
CA THR A 234 9.19 3.30 -1.73
C THR A 234 10.12 2.24 -1.16
N PHE A 235 10.32 1.13 -1.88
CA PHE A 235 11.05 -0.04 -1.40
C PHE A 235 12.35 -0.29 -2.18
N LYS A 236 12.87 0.72 -2.89
CA LYS A 236 14.04 0.57 -3.76
C LYS A 236 15.33 0.18 -3.01
N ASP A 237 15.41 0.52 -1.73
CA ASP A 237 16.59 0.34 -0.87
C ASP A 237 16.45 -0.84 0.12
N LEU A 238 15.44 -1.71 -0.07
CA LEU A 238 15.20 -2.92 0.75
C LEU A 238 15.91 -4.19 0.25
#